data_AF-A0A961Z9U8-F1
#
_entry.id   AF-A0A961Z9U8-F1
#
_cell.length_a   1.000
_cell.length_b   1.000
_cell.length_c   1.000
_cell.angle_alpha   90.00
_cell.angle_beta   90.00
_cell.angle_gamma   90.00
#
_symmetry.space_group_name_H-M   'P 1'
#
loop_
_entity.id
_entity.type
_entity.pdbx_description
1 polymer ?
#
loop_
_entity_poly.entity_id
_entity_poly.type
_entity_poly.pdbx_seq_one_letter_code
_entity_poly.pdbx_strand_id
1 'polypeptide(L)' 'MEGMSWETPKGTMTFRPEDHQALQNMYHFKLRVDPNVEWAIPDLVNVITPDQMNIPIGRNNQE' A
#
# COMPACT_ATOMS: atom_id res chain seq x y z
N MET A 1 -2.64 19.20 5.93
CA MET A 1 -2.54 17.73 6.08
C MET A 1 -1.14 17.21 5.76
N GLU A 2 -0.21 18.07 5.33
CA GLU A 2 1.19 17.72 5.07
C GLU A 2 1.85 17.07 6.29
N GLY A 3 2.49 15.91 6.09
CA GLY A 3 3.18 15.17 7.14
C GLY A 3 2.28 14.55 8.21
N MET A 4 0.95 14.68 8.10
CA MET A 4 0.02 14.11 9.07
C MET A 4 0.09 12.59 9.01
N SER A 5 0.21 11.96 10.18
CA SER A 5 0.14 10.50 10.35
C SER A 5 -1.12 10.10 11.11
N TRP A 6 -1.72 8.98 10.75
CA TRP A 6 -2.93 8.46 11.39
C TRP A 6 -3.02 6.93 11.31
N GLU A 7 -3.77 6.34 12.23
CA GLU A 7 -3.98 4.89 12.29
C GLU A 7 -5.10 4.44 11.34
N THR A 8 -4.87 3.31 10.68
CA THR A 8 -5.82 2.68 9.76
C THR A 8 -5.80 1.16 9.96
N PRO A 9 -6.75 0.41 9.36
CA PRO A 9 -6.67 -1.05 9.33
C PRO A 9 -5.40 -1.61 8.67
N LYS A 10 -4.67 -0.80 7.87
CA LYS A 10 -3.39 -1.16 7.25
C LYS A 10 -2.17 -0.75 8.08
N GLY A 11 -2.39 -0.30 9.32
CA GLY A 11 -1.39 0.34 10.18
C GLY A 11 -1.33 1.85 9.96
N THR A 12 -0.24 2.46 10.43
CA THR A 12 -0.01 3.90 10.29
C THR A 12 0.12 4.29 8.81
N MET A 13 -0.61 5.31 8.41
CA MET A 13 -0.43 5.99 7.13
C MET A 13 0.07 7.41 7.38
N THR A 14 0.85 7.93 6.42
CA THR A 14 1.40 9.29 6.49
C THR A 14 1.22 9.99 5.16
N PHE A 15 0.72 11.23 5.17
CA PHE A 15 0.71 12.06 3.97
C PHE A 15 2.10 12.61 3.69
N ARG A 16 2.68 12.22 2.55
CA ARG A 16 3.95 12.75 2.06
C ARG A 16 3.80 14.27 1.78
N PRO A 17 4.63 15.14 2.38
CA PRO A 17 4.48 16.59 2.23
C PRO A 17 4.52 17.08 0.79
N GLU A 18 5.33 16.46 -0.06
CA GLU A 18 5.64 16.93 -1.42
C GLU A 18 4.44 16.86 -2.38
N ASP A 19 3.55 15.88 -2.21
CA ASP A 19 2.44 15.65 -3.14
C ASP A 19 1.16 15.13 -2.48
N HIS A 20 1.14 15.11 -1.15
CA HIS A 20 0.02 14.64 -0.32
C HIS A 20 -0.39 13.20 -0.64
N GLN A 21 0.52 12.37 -1.17
CA GLN A 21 0.32 10.94 -1.32
C GLN A 21 0.29 10.27 0.07
N ALA A 22 -0.72 9.43 0.33
CA ALA A 22 -0.76 8.60 1.53
C ALA A 22 0.20 7.41 1.40
N LEU A 23 1.34 7.49 2.08
CA LEU A 23 2.30 6.39 2.22
C LEU A 23 1.75 5.35 3.20
N GLN A 24 1.82 4.09 2.81
CA GLN A 24 1.18 2.99 3.52
C GLN A 24 1.86 1.65 3.20
N ASN A 25 1.66 0.66 4.07
CA ASN A 25 2.08 -0.72 3.82
C ASN A 25 1.36 -1.30 2.60
N MET A 26 2.07 -2.10 1.82
CA MET A 26 1.55 -2.88 0.70
C MET A 26 1.71 -4.38 1.00
N TYR A 27 0.82 -5.20 0.48
CA TYR A 27 0.76 -6.63 0.81
C TYR A 27 1.02 -7.46 -0.42
N HIS A 28 2.13 -8.19 -0.43
CA HIS A 28 2.39 -9.25 -1.39
C HIS A 28 1.69 -10.50 -0.91
N PHE A 29 0.76 -11.01 -1.72
CA PHE A 29 -0.01 -12.22 -1.40
C PHE A 29 0.01 -13.20 -2.57
N LYS A 30 -0.25 -14.46 -2.25
CA LYS A 30 -0.50 -15.53 -3.22
C LYS A 30 -1.97 -15.92 -3.15
N LEU A 31 -2.59 -16.09 -4.30
CA LEU A 31 -3.98 -16.54 -4.37
C LEU A 31 -4.08 -18.05 -4.13
N ARG A 32 -5.02 -18.44 -3.28
CA ARG A 32 -5.47 -19.81 -3.09
C ARG A 32 -6.94 -19.91 -3.43
N VAL A 33 -7.30 -20.99 -4.13
CA VAL A 33 -8.69 -21.33 -4.44
C VAL A 33 -9.21 -22.23 -3.33
N ASP A 34 -10.38 -21.90 -2.78
CA ASP A 34 -11.08 -22.68 -1.77
C ASP A 34 -12.52 -22.90 -2.25
N PRO A 35 -12.99 -24.15 -2.38
CA PRO A 35 -14.34 -24.42 -2.88
C PRO A 35 -15.46 -23.91 -1.96
N ASN A 36 -15.13 -23.54 -0.70
CA ASN A 36 -16.11 -23.04 0.26
C ASN A 36 -16.27 -21.51 0.22
N VAL A 37 -15.50 -20.81 -0.63
CA VAL A 37 -15.53 -19.35 -0.73
C VAL A 37 -15.65 -18.95 -2.21
N GLU A 38 -16.53 -17.99 -2.51
CA GLU A 38 -16.83 -17.58 -3.89
C GLU A 38 -15.70 -16.78 -4.57
N TRP A 39 -14.69 -16.36 -3.81
CA TRP A 39 -13.53 -15.59 -4.28
C TRP A 39 -12.21 -16.26 -3.90
N ALA A 40 -11.15 -15.94 -4.64
CA ALA A 40 -9.80 -16.39 -4.31
C ALA A 40 -9.33 -15.74 -2.99
N ILE A 41 -8.77 -16.56 -2.10
CA ILE A 41 -8.28 -16.11 -0.81
C ILE A 41 -6.82 -15.65 -0.97
N PRO A 42 -6.48 -14.41 -0.58
CA PRO A 42 -5.11 -13.93 -0.59
C PRO A 42 -4.37 -14.42 0.68
N ASP A 43 -3.50 -15.40 0.53
CA ASP A 43 -2.59 -15.81 1.60
C ASP A 43 -1.38 -14.86 1.63
N LEU A 44 -1.10 -14.26 2.78
CA LEU A 44 -0.04 -13.28 2.96
C LEU A 44 1.34 -13.92 2.74
N VAL A 45 2.14 -13.34 1.85
CA VAL A 45 3.55 -13.74 1.61
C VAL A 45 4.49 -12.77 2.31
N ASN A 46 4.27 -11.47 2.15
CA ASN A 46 5.09 -10.44 2.78
C ASN A 46 4.33 -9.11 2.92
N VAL A 47 4.74 -8.31 3.91
CA VAL A 47 4.37 -6.90 4.03
C VAL A 47 5.54 -6.06 3.51
N ILE A 48 5.25 -5.15 2.59
CA ILE A 48 6.21 -4.20 2.03
C ILE A 48 5.93 -2.85 2.69
N THR A 49 6.86 -2.38 3.51
CA THR A 49 6.72 -1.11 4.23
C THR A 49 7.03 0.09 3.32
N PRO A 50 6.52 1.30 3.63
CA PRO A 50 6.79 2.50 2.84
C PRO A 50 8.26 2.76 2.54
N ASP A 51 9.16 2.50 3.49
CA ASP A 51 10.61 2.69 3.38
C ASP A 51 11.28 1.70 2.40
N GLN A 52 10.62 0.59 2.07
CA GLN A 52 11.09 -0.38 1.08
C GLN A 52 10.66 -0.02 -0.35
N MET A 53 9.84 1.02 -0.53
CA MET A 53 9.29 1.42 -1.82
C MET A 53 9.81 2.79 -2.22
N ASN A 54 10.49 2.87 -3.37
CA ASN A 54 10.86 4.14 -3.97
C ASN A 54 9.71 4.70 -4.83
N ILE A 55 8.72 5.32 -4.17
CA ILE A 55 7.53 5.86 -4.86
C ILE A 55 7.88 7.21 -5.51
N PRO A 56 7.75 7.37 -6.83
CA PRO A 56 8.06 8.64 -7.51
C PRO A 56 7.12 9.77 -7.08
N ILE A 57 7.55 11.01 -7.28
CA ILE A 57 6.76 12.23 -7.04
C ILE A 57 6.29 12.77 -8.40
N GLY A 58 5.00 13.10 -8.51
CA GLY A 58 4.43 13.70 -9.72
C GLY A 58 4.23 12.73 -10.89
N ARG A 59 3.96 13.29 -12.07
CA ARG A 59 3.83 12.55 -13.35
C ARG A 59 4.88 13.07 -14.32
N ASN A 60 5.93 12.30 -14.56
CA ASN A 60 6.91 12.60 -15.62
C ASN A 60 6.56 11.94 -16.97
N ASN A 61 5.40 11.28 -17.07
CA ASN A 61 4.92 10.62 -18.29
C ASN A 61 4.12 11.58 -19.20
N GLN A 62 4.52 12.85 -19.27
CA GLN A 62 3.95 13.82 -20.22
C GLN A 62 4.83 13.90 -21.45
N GLU A 63 4.79 12.85 -22.26
CA GLU A 63 5.06 12.94 -23.71
C GLU A 63 3.73 12.92 -24.46
#